data_AF-A0A9D6ZJA0-F1
#
_entry.id   AF-A0A9D6ZJA0-F1
#
_cell.length_a   1.000
_cell.length_b   1.000
_cell.length_c   1.000
_cell.angle_alpha   90.00
_cell.angle_beta   90.00
_cell.angle_gamma   90.00
#
_symmetry.space_group_name_H-M   'P 1'
#
loop_
_entity.id
_entity.type
_entity.pdbx_description
1 polymer ?
#
loop_
_entity_poly.entity_id
_entity_poly.type
_entity_poly.pdbx_seq_one_letter_code
_entity_poly.pdbx_strand_id
1 'polypeptide(L)'
;MARTHMTLLAASFLAAVLGCRSDDDDDVVDARDDGTTAEDSVGADADADADAEVPTEGGDGPREDTDALCGNGLDDDGDGFSDCDDYDCDRTAPCDTERTDALCANGLDDDGDSFTDCDDWSCEGTTPCDTERTDALCANGLDDDGDGYTDCDDWGCEDTAPCGESNDANCENEADDDGDTYIDCADDGCGSNPCVTVCPHETPATCGDGADDDGDGHADCDDWDCSRDPRVTACACPAGGECTDAACSNTTDDDANGHIDCDDFNCLRNGHITVCGGENNDTACGNGLDDDGNGFADCNDYSCSRSLWVTVCCG
;
A
#
# COMPACT_ATOMS: atom_id res chain seq x y z
N MET A 1 -48.98 -47.83 16.74
CA MET A 1 -49.80 -47.27 15.64
C MET A 1 -48.81 -46.53 14.73
N ALA A 2 -48.14 -47.18 13.78
CA ALA A 2 -48.60 -47.69 12.47
C ALA A 2 -48.89 -46.58 11.44
N ARG A 3 -48.26 -46.73 10.24
CA ARG A 3 -48.33 -46.02 8.94
C ARG A 3 -47.18 -45.02 8.74
N THR A 4 -46.08 -45.29 8.03
CA THR A 4 -45.79 -45.96 6.72
C THR A 4 -46.31 -45.19 5.50
N HIS A 5 -45.37 -44.74 4.63
CA HIS A 5 -45.38 -44.51 3.15
C HIS A 5 -44.18 -43.57 2.87
N MET A 6 -43.03 -43.89 2.29
CA MET A 6 -42.56 -44.81 1.23
C MET A 6 -43.13 -44.50 -0.17
N THR A 7 -42.38 -43.68 -0.93
CA THR A 7 -42.31 -43.79 -2.40
C THR A 7 -40.93 -43.34 -2.90
N LEU A 8 -40.21 -44.29 -3.49
CA LEU A 8 -39.02 -44.14 -4.33
C LEU A 8 -39.37 -43.42 -5.64
N LEU A 9 -38.39 -42.71 -6.22
CA LEU A 9 -38.08 -42.85 -7.65
C LEU A 9 -36.61 -42.51 -7.88
N ALA A 10 -35.92 -43.42 -8.56
CA ALA A 10 -34.50 -43.40 -8.88
C ALA A 10 -34.30 -43.29 -10.40
N ALA A 11 -33.06 -42.93 -10.76
CA ALA A 11 -32.42 -43.09 -12.07
C ALA A 11 -32.80 -42.04 -13.13
N SER A 12 -31.94 -41.56 -14.04
CA SER A 12 -30.69 -42.11 -14.61
C SER A 12 -29.82 -41.03 -15.25
N PHE A 13 -28.50 -41.28 -15.29
CA PHE A 13 -27.51 -40.67 -16.19
C PHE A 13 -27.89 -40.79 -17.68
N LEU A 14 -27.61 -39.75 -18.49
CA LEU A 14 -27.12 -39.94 -19.86
C LEU A 14 -26.29 -38.73 -20.32
N ALA A 15 -25.01 -38.99 -20.58
CA ALA A 15 -24.11 -38.07 -21.27
C ALA A 15 -24.47 -37.99 -22.77
N ALA A 16 -24.35 -36.79 -23.33
CA ALA A 16 -24.21 -36.59 -24.77
C ALA A 16 -23.20 -35.47 -25.03
N VAL A 17 -21.96 -35.89 -25.31
CA VAL A 17 -21.03 -35.15 -26.16
C VAL A 17 -21.63 -35.13 -27.57
N LEU A 18 -21.61 -33.98 -28.25
CA LEU A 18 -21.20 -33.79 -29.67
C LEU A 18 -21.90 -32.57 -30.30
N GLY A 19 -21.09 -31.61 -30.78
CA GLY A 19 -21.44 -30.83 -31.97
C GLY A 19 -21.18 -29.32 -31.88
N CYS A 20 -20.02 -28.88 -32.37
CA CYS A 20 -19.88 -27.55 -32.98
C CYS A 20 -20.94 -27.37 -34.06
N ARG A 21 -21.54 -26.18 -34.14
CA ARG A 21 -22.26 -25.73 -35.33
C ARG A 21 -21.75 -24.37 -35.75
N SER A 22 -21.27 -24.36 -36.99
CA SER A 22 -20.76 -23.24 -37.76
C SER A 22 -21.89 -22.53 -38.53
N ASP A 23 -21.55 -21.32 -38.97
CA ASP A 23 -22.05 -20.57 -40.14
C ASP A 23 -23.46 -19.95 -40.06
N ASP A 24 -23.56 -18.61 -40.15
CA ASP A 24 -23.72 -17.87 -41.43
C ASP A 24 -24.02 -16.37 -41.21
N ASP A 25 -23.29 -15.56 -42.00
CA ASP A 25 -23.47 -14.20 -42.55
C ASP A 25 -24.68 -13.30 -42.20
N ASP A 26 -24.45 -11.99 -42.05
CA ASP A 26 -24.85 -11.01 -43.10
C ASP A 26 -24.56 -9.54 -42.71
N ASP A 27 -23.89 -8.85 -43.64
CA ASP A 27 -23.65 -7.41 -43.72
C ASP A 27 -24.95 -6.57 -43.67
N VAL A 28 -24.94 -5.48 -42.89
CA VAL A 28 -25.75 -4.29 -43.24
C VAL A 28 -24.95 -3.01 -43.00
N VAL A 29 -24.46 -2.47 -44.11
CA VAL A 29 -24.20 -1.04 -44.30
C VAL A 29 -25.53 -0.29 -44.40
N ASP A 30 -25.68 0.80 -43.64
CA ASP A 30 -26.51 1.91 -44.11
C ASP A 30 -25.88 3.25 -43.72
N ALA A 31 -25.73 4.09 -44.74
CA ALA A 31 -25.32 5.47 -44.66
C ALA A 31 -26.35 6.27 -45.45
N ARG A 32 -26.94 7.30 -44.83
CA ARG A 32 -27.08 8.69 -45.34
C ARG A 32 -28.24 9.46 -44.70
N ASP A 33 -28.05 10.79 -44.77
CA ASP A 33 -29.04 11.88 -44.84
C ASP A 33 -29.62 12.45 -43.53
N ASP A 34 -29.79 13.77 -43.32
CA ASP A 34 -29.35 15.03 -43.95
C ASP A 34 -29.94 16.19 -43.10
N GLY A 35 -29.32 17.37 -43.13
CA GLY A 35 -29.98 18.68 -42.97
C GLY A 35 -30.00 19.27 -41.55
N THR A 36 -29.04 20.12 -41.13
CA THR A 36 -28.77 21.53 -41.47
C THR A 36 -29.91 22.54 -41.24
N THR A 37 -29.65 23.51 -40.36
CA THR A 37 -30.07 24.92 -40.53
C THR A 37 -28.96 25.85 -40.00
N ALA A 38 -28.34 26.58 -40.92
CA ALA A 38 -27.56 27.79 -40.73
C ALA A 38 -28.51 28.97 -40.33
N GLU A 39 -28.12 30.23 -40.04
CA GLU A 39 -26.93 31.01 -40.36
C GLU A 39 -26.90 32.29 -39.50
N ASP A 40 -25.71 32.87 -39.21
CA ASP A 40 -25.51 34.33 -39.29
C ASP A 40 -24.02 34.72 -39.49
N SER A 41 -23.65 34.91 -40.75
CA SER A 41 -22.91 36.02 -41.39
C SER A 41 -21.71 36.76 -40.75
N VAL A 42 -20.60 36.79 -41.53
CA VAL A 42 -19.53 37.83 -41.75
C VAL A 42 -18.64 38.27 -40.56
N GLY A 43 -17.31 38.39 -40.64
CA GLY A 43 -16.36 38.52 -41.74
C GLY A 43 -14.91 38.40 -41.23
N ALA A 44 -13.95 38.69 -42.11
CA ALA A 44 -12.59 38.16 -42.14
C ALA A 44 -11.57 38.73 -41.12
N ASP A 45 -10.36 38.15 -41.25
CA ASP A 45 -9.01 38.62 -40.88
C ASP A 45 -8.36 38.22 -39.54
N ALA A 46 -7.64 37.08 -39.63
CA ALA A 46 -6.28 36.80 -39.14
C ALA A 46 -6.03 36.74 -37.63
N ASP A 47 -6.04 35.51 -37.10
CA ASP A 47 -5.06 35.04 -36.11
C ASP A 47 -4.72 33.58 -36.41
N ALA A 48 -3.42 33.31 -36.57
CA ALA A 48 -2.88 31.98 -36.80
C ALA A 48 -2.43 31.41 -35.47
N ASP A 49 -3.36 30.87 -34.70
CA ASP A 49 -3.05 30.00 -33.56
C ASP A 49 -3.08 28.56 -34.07
N ALA A 50 -1.89 28.07 -34.37
CA ALA A 50 -1.63 26.64 -34.41
C ALA A 50 -1.44 26.20 -32.97
N ASP A 51 -2.50 25.61 -32.40
CA ASP A 51 -2.38 24.70 -31.27
C ASP A 51 -1.48 23.54 -31.71
N ALA A 52 -0.19 23.65 -31.38
CA ALA A 52 0.74 22.55 -31.46
C ALA A 52 0.56 21.72 -30.20
N GLU A 53 0.09 20.49 -30.40
CA GLU A 53 0.17 19.44 -29.41
C GLU A 53 1.62 19.34 -28.92
N VAL A 54 1.83 19.58 -27.63
CA VAL A 54 3.14 19.41 -26.99
C VAL A 54 3.43 17.90 -26.98
N PRO A 55 4.44 17.42 -27.73
CA PRO A 55 4.84 16.03 -27.66
C PRO A 55 5.67 15.86 -26.39
N THR A 56 5.16 15.12 -25.41
CA THR A 56 5.98 14.54 -24.34
C THR A 56 6.79 13.40 -24.94
N GLU A 57 7.86 13.74 -25.65
CA GLU A 57 8.94 12.82 -26.02
C GLU A 57 10.06 13.05 -24.99
N GLY A 58 10.54 11.97 -24.38
CA GLY A 58 11.31 11.95 -23.14
C GLY A 58 12.54 12.85 -23.07
N GLY A 59 12.68 13.51 -21.92
CA GLY A 59 13.94 13.97 -21.37
C GLY A 59 14.79 12.76 -20.96
N ASP A 60 15.56 12.23 -21.91
CA ASP A 60 16.77 11.45 -21.62
C ASP A 60 17.99 12.40 -21.66
N GLY A 61 17.87 13.55 -20.98
CA GLY A 61 18.99 14.41 -20.64
C GLY A 61 19.83 13.78 -19.52
N PRO A 62 21.12 14.12 -19.38
CA PRO A 62 21.84 13.81 -18.16
C PRO A 62 21.14 14.52 -16.98
N ARG A 63 20.94 13.81 -15.87
CA ARG A 63 20.33 14.37 -14.65
C ARG A 63 21.06 15.64 -14.22
N GLU A 64 20.29 16.65 -13.86
CA GLU A 64 20.77 17.89 -13.27
C GLU A 64 21.04 17.67 -11.77
N ASP A 65 21.95 16.76 -11.38
CA ASP A 65 22.12 16.34 -9.97
C ASP A 65 23.49 16.71 -9.36
N THR A 66 24.16 17.73 -9.92
CA THR A 66 25.49 18.15 -9.45
C THR A 66 25.59 19.64 -9.22
N ASP A 67 26.43 20.06 -8.27
CA ASP A 67 26.68 21.47 -7.94
C ASP A 67 27.03 22.38 -9.14
N ALA A 68 27.55 21.81 -10.24
CA ALA A 68 27.94 22.56 -11.43
C ALA A 68 26.79 22.73 -12.44
N LEU A 69 25.81 21.84 -12.38
CA LEU A 69 24.61 21.89 -13.22
C LEU A 69 23.55 22.75 -12.51
N CYS A 70 23.29 22.45 -11.24
CA CYS A 70 22.33 23.12 -10.35
C CYS A 70 22.65 24.57 -9.92
N GLY A 71 23.55 25.26 -10.61
CA GLY A 71 23.92 26.63 -10.23
C GLY A 71 24.46 27.44 -11.41
N ASN A 72 24.11 27.05 -12.63
CA ASN A 72 24.63 27.62 -13.86
C ASN A 72 23.61 28.44 -14.67
N GLY A 73 22.34 28.46 -14.28
CA GLY A 73 21.29 29.25 -14.94
C GLY A 73 20.61 28.55 -16.10
N LEU A 74 20.72 27.23 -16.23
CA LEU A 74 20.24 26.46 -17.38
C LEU A 74 19.44 25.24 -16.91
N ASP A 75 18.40 24.90 -17.67
CA ASP A 75 17.71 23.60 -17.66
C ASP A 75 18.61 22.61 -18.45
N ASP A 76 19.47 21.88 -17.73
CA ASP A 76 20.50 21.01 -18.31
C ASP A 76 19.97 19.61 -18.67
N ASP A 77 18.85 19.19 -18.08
CA ASP A 77 18.21 17.89 -18.33
C ASP A 77 17.00 17.97 -19.31
N GLY A 78 16.49 19.18 -19.54
CA GLY A 78 15.46 19.52 -20.51
C GLY A 78 14.02 19.30 -20.04
N ASP A 79 13.79 19.17 -18.73
CA ASP A 79 12.47 18.88 -18.16
C ASP A 79 11.58 20.14 -17.94
N GLY A 80 12.18 21.32 -18.09
CA GLY A 80 11.54 22.62 -17.98
C GLY A 80 11.73 23.34 -16.65
N PHE A 81 12.47 22.75 -15.72
CA PHE A 81 12.95 23.35 -14.48
C PHE A 81 14.46 23.65 -14.60
N SER A 82 15.00 24.54 -13.76
CA SER A 82 16.42 24.94 -13.88
C SER A 82 17.02 25.31 -12.54
N ASP A 83 18.26 24.88 -12.28
CA ASP A 83 18.96 25.08 -11.01
C ASP A 83 18.09 24.69 -9.80
N CYS A 84 17.95 25.55 -8.80
CA CYS A 84 17.18 25.27 -7.58
C CYS A 84 15.67 25.23 -7.78
N ASP A 85 15.17 25.61 -8.96
CA ASP A 85 13.76 25.38 -9.32
C ASP A 85 13.54 23.92 -9.81
N ASP A 86 14.61 23.14 -10.03
CA ASP A 86 14.61 21.74 -10.46
C ASP A 86 14.70 20.77 -9.26
N TYR A 87 13.77 19.81 -9.21
CA TYR A 87 13.68 18.80 -8.14
C TYR A 87 14.89 17.84 -8.11
N ASP A 88 15.59 17.66 -9.23
CA ASP A 88 16.83 16.88 -9.26
C ASP A 88 17.98 17.63 -8.52
N CYS A 89 17.82 18.94 -8.24
CA CYS A 89 18.79 19.80 -7.59
C CYS A 89 18.63 20.02 -6.07
N ASP A 90 17.51 19.58 -5.47
CA ASP A 90 17.08 19.81 -4.06
C ASP A 90 18.14 19.50 -2.97
N ARG A 91 19.22 18.77 -3.30
CA ARG A 91 20.26 18.36 -2.33
C ARG A 91 21.68 18.69 -2.76
N THR A 92 21.81 19.55 -3.75
CA THR A 92 23.12 20.00 -4.25
C THR A 92 23.58 21.24 -3.49
N ALA A 93 24.89 21.41 -3.29
CA ALA A 93 25.40 22.53 -2.50
C ALA A 93 24.99 23.96 -2.95
N PRO A 94 24.67 24.23 -4.24
CA PRO A 94 24.09 25.50 -4.67
C PRO A 94 22.68 25.77 -4.15
N CYS A 95 21.89 24.74 -3.91
CA CYS A 95 20.48 24.80 -3.55
C CYS A 95 20.21 24.32 -2.13
N ASP A 96 21.17 23.65 -1.51
CA ASP A 96 21.08 23.15 -0.14
C ASP A 96 21.71 24.15 0.85
N THR A 97 21.21 25.38 0.87
CA THR A 97 21.81 26.47 1.66
C THR A 97 21.15 26.74 3.00
N GLU A 98 19.88 26.38 3.18
CA GLU A 98 19.09 26.64 4.38
C GLU A 98 19.20 25.49 5.41
N ARG A 99 20.41 25.06 5.78
CA ARG A 99 20.62 23.90 6.70
C ARG A 99 21.33 24.21 8.00
N THR A 100 21.39 25.48 8.37
CA THR A 100 22.06 25.89 9.60
C THR A 100 21.06 26.51 10.54
N ASP A 101 21.25 26.31 11.85
CA ASP A 101 20.41 26.91 12.89
C ASP A 101 20.20 28.42 12.75
N ALA A 102 21.09 29.13 12.05
CA ALA A 102 20.98 30.58 11.85
C ALA A 102 20.22 30.98 10.59
N LEU A 103 20.07 30.06 9.63
CA LEU A 103 19.31 30.27 8.40
C LEU A 103 17.86 29.81 8.63
N CYS A 104 17.69 28.63 9.23
CA CYS A 104 16.40 28.03 9.64
C CYS A 104 15.66 28.74 10.80
N ALA A 105 15.97 30.00 11.09
CA ALA A 105 15.34 30.74 12.18
C ALA A 105 15.39 32.27 11.94
N ASN A 106 15.57 32.68 10.69
CA ASN A 106 15.79 34.09 10.34
C ASN A 106 14.61 34.75 9.62
N GLY A 107 13.59 33.98 9.25
CA GLY A 107 12.36 34.45 8.62
C GLY A 107 12.50 34.70 7.11
N LEU A 108 13.46 34.06 6.44
CA LEU A 108 13.73 34.20 5.01
C LEU A 108 13.88 32.82 4.38
N ASP A 109 13.29 32.67 3.20
CA ASP A 109 13.61 31.64 2.21
C ASP A 109 15.03 31.94 1.66
N ASP A 110 16.05 31.28 2.22
CA ASP A 110 17.46 31.48 1.94
C ASP A 110 17.96 30.62 0.77
N ASP A 111 17.26 29.55 0.41
CA ASP A 111 17.58 28.68 -0.74
C ASP A 111 16.69 28.87 -1.98
N GLY A 112 15.56 29.54 -1.83
CA GLY A 112 14.70 30.04 -2.90
C GLY A 112 13.56 29.10 -3.31
N ASP A 113 13.28 28.05 -2.54
CA ASP A 113 12.29 27.02 -2.87
C ASP A 113 10.84 27.37 -2.46
N SER A 114 10.65 28.59 -1.93
CA SER A 114 9.39 29.15 -1.41
C SER A 114 8.92 28.61 -0.05
N PHE A 115 9.71 27.75 0.59
CA PHE A 115 9.54 27.40 2.00
C PHE A 115 10.43 28.33 2.85
N THR A 116 10.22 28.40 4.17
CA THR A 116 10.92 29.37 5.02
C THR A 116 11.12 28.81 6.41
N ASP A 117 12.36 28.89 6.92
CA ASP A 117 12.72 28.40 8.24
C ASP A 117 12.26 26.95 8.46
N CYS A 118 11.49 26.65 9.52
CA CYS A 118 11.06 25.29 9.83
C CYS A 118 9.96 24.74 8.91
N ASP A 119 9.33 25.60 8.09
CA ASP A 119 8.44 25.13 7.02
C ASP A 119 9.25 24.54 5.84
N ASP A 120 10.57 24.78 5.80
CA ASP A 120 11.50 24.27 4.79
C ASP A 120 12.06 22.89 5.18
N TRP A 121 12.04 21.97 4.21
CA TRP A 121 12.51 20.60 4.35
C TRP A 121 14.05 20.53 4.48
N SER A 122 14.77 21.53 3.94
CA SER A 122 16.20 21.73 4.15
C SER A 122 16.53 21.89 5.64
N CYS A 123 15.62 22.51 6.41
CA CYS A 123 15.75 22.76 7.84
C CYS A 123 15.43 21.57 8.75
N GLU A 124 15.00 20.43 8.19
CA GLU A 124 14.70 19.22 8.94
C GLU A 124 15.92 18.78 9.79
N GLY A 125 15.69 18.62 11.09
CA GLY A 125 16.71 18.19 12.07
C GLY A 125 17.72 19.26 12.47
N THR A 126 17.49 20.53 12.13
CA THR A 126 18.26 21.65 12.70
C THR A 126 17.76 21.99 14.11
N THR A 127 18.63 22.57 14.94
CA THR A 127 18.27 22.84 16.35
C THR A 127 17.03 23.74 16.50
N PRO A 128 16.78 24.75 15.65
CA PRO A 128 15.56 25.56 15.72
C PRO A 128 14.26 24.81 15.42
N CYS A 129 14.33 23.75 14.62
CA CYS A 129 13.16 23.03 14.07
C CYS A 129 13.04 21.61 14.64
N ASP A 130 13.74 21.31 15.74
CA ASP A 130 13.74 19.99 16.41
C ASP A 130 13.63 20.21 17.93
N THR A 131 12.94 21.30 18.33
CA THR A 131 12.82 21.71 19.73
C THR A 131 11.63 21.09 20.43
N GLU A 132 10.54 20.75 19.73
CA GLU A 132 9.32 20.22 20.36
C GLU A 132 9.35 18.69 20.54
N ARG A 133 10.37 18.17 21.26
CA ARG A 133 10.58 16.70 21.43
C ARG A 133 10.79 16.25 22.85
N THR A 134 10.35 17.06 23.81
CA THR A 134 10.48 16.73 25.23
C THR A 134 9.13 16.80 25.91
N ASP A 135 8.93 15.96 26.93
CA ASP A 135 7.67 15.92 27.69
C ASP A 135 7.18 17.29 28.21
N ALA A 136 8.09 18.26 28.39
CA ALA A 136 7.76 19.59 28.90
C ALA A 136 7.37 20.58 27.80
N LEU A 137 7.78 20.32 26.57
CA LEU A 137 7.46 21.15 25.40
C LEU A 137 6.17 20.63 24.77
N CYS A 138 6.08 19.30 24.57
CA CYS A 138 4.92 18.57 24.07
C CYS A 138 3.69 18.51 25.02
N ALA A 139 3.59 19.39 26.01
CA ALA A 139 2.47 19.39 26.96
C ALA A 139 2.16 20.79 27.53
N ASN A 140 2.67 21.84 26.88
CA ASN A 140 2.61 23.20 27.40
C ASN A 140 1.63 24.11 26.65
N GLY A 141 1.05 23.64 25.55
CA GLY A 141 0.06 24.36 24.74
C GLY A 141 0.67 25.41 23.82
N LEU A 142 1.93 25.28 23.45
CA LEU A 142 2.67 26.19 22.56
C LEU A 142 3.37 25.39 21.47
N ASP A 143 3.30 25.92 20.25
CA ASP A 143 4.15 25.57 19.12
C ASP A 143 5.56 26.11 19.40
N ASP A 144 6.42 25.25 19.96
CA ASP A 144 7.76 25.58 20.47
C ASP A 144 8.85 25.48 19.40
N ASP A 145 8.61 24.78 18.28
CA ASP A 145 9.51 24.74 17.12
C ASP A 145 9.03 25.54 15.89
N GLY A 146 7.79 26.02 15.91
CA GLY A 146 7.28 27.02 14.98
C GLY A 146 6.75 26.45 13.67
N ASP A 147 6.50 25.14 13.58
CA ASP A 147 6.01 24.45 12.38
C ASP A 147 4.48 24.53 12.20
N GLY A 148 3.80 25.17 13.17
CA GLY A 148 2.35 25.38 13.16
C GLY A 148 1.53 24.26 13.79
N TYR A 149 2.17 23.21 14.30
CA TYR A 149 1.56 22.17 15.12
C TYR A 149 1.82 22.46 16.61
N THR A 150 1.17 21.74 17.53
CA THR A 150 1.23 22.08 18.96
C THR A 150 1.03 20.84 19.82
N ASP A 151 1.90 20.62 20.79
CA ASP A 151 1.88 19.48 21.69
C ASP A 151 1.70 18.16 20.92
N CYS A 152 0.65 17.38 21.20
CA CYS A 152 0.45 16.06 20.58
C CYS A 152 -0.06 16.12 19.14
N ASP A 153 -0.46 17.30 18.67
CA ASP A 153 -0.73 17.50 17.25
C ASP A 153 0.58 17.65 16.44
N ASP A 154 1.73 17.79 17.11
CA ASP A 154 3.08 17.95 16.55
C ASP A 154 3.78 16.60 16.33
N TRP A 155 4.38 16.40 15.14
CA TRP A 155 5.08 15.17 14.78
C TRP A 155 6.41 14.97 15.55
N GLY A 156 7.06 16.05 15.98
CA GLY A 156 8.19 16.02 16.90
C GLY A 156 7.84 15.38 18.25
N CYS A 157 6.56 15.45 18.64
CA CYS A 157 6.03 14.97 19.91
C CYS A 157 5.50 13.53 19.92
N GLU A 158 5.40 12.87 18.76
CA GLU A 158 4.81 11.52 18.59
C GLU A 158 5.38 10.48 19.58
N ASP A 159 6.69 10.52 19.84
CA ASP A 159 7.38 9.59 20.74
C ASP A 159 7.45 10.05 22.21
N THR A 160 6.81 11.16 22.58
CA THR A 160 6.93 11.75 23.91
C THR A 160 5.89 11.22 24.89
N ALA A 161 6.27 11.08 26.17
CA ALA A 161 5.38 10.52 27.18
C ALA A 161 4.04 11.26 27.40
N PRO A 162 3.91 12.58 27.14
CA PRO A 162 2.62 13.27 27.17
C PRO A 162 1.69 12.94 26.01
N CYS A 163 2.25 12.49 24.88
CA CYS A 163 1.53 12.35 23.60
C CYS A 163 1.43 10.92 23.11
N GLY A 164 2.07 9.97 23.79
CA GLY A 164 1.80 8.55 23.60
C GLY A 164 1.00 7.97 24.76
N GLU A 165 0.15 7.00 24.44
CA GLU A 165 -0.38 6.02 25.39
C GLU A 165 0.75 5.10 25.91
N SER A 166 1.73 5.67 26.63
CA SER A 166 3.07 5.08 26.82
C SER A 166 3.35 4.58 28.23
N ASN A 167 2.35 4.54 29.10
CA ASN A 167 2.52 4.16 30.50
C ASN A 167 1.31 3.36 31.02
N ASP A 168 1.54 2.54 32.05
CA ASP A 168 0.52 1.68 32.64
C ASP A 168 -0.80 2.38 32.98
N ALA A 169 -0.77 3.66 33.37
CA ALA A 169 -1.97 4.39 33.79
C ALA A 169 -2.78 4.97 32.63
N ASN A 170 -2.16 5.10 31.45
CA ASN A 170 -2.86 5.48 30.23
C ASN A 170 -3.43 4.20 29.60
N CYS A 171 -2.61 3.15 29.49
CA CYS A 171 -2.97 1.84 28.94
C CYS A 171 -3.95 0.96 29.77
N GLU A 172 -4.62 1.50 30.79
CA GLU A 172 -5.62 0.76 31.60
C GLU A 172 -6.84 1.62 32.01
N ASN A 173 -7.00 2.81 31.44
CA ASN A 173 -7.93 3.82 31.89
C ASN A 173 -9.24 3.94 31.08
N GLU A 174 -9.41 3.10 30.05
CA GLU A 174 -10.56 3.09 29.14
C GLU A 174 -10.71 4.40 28.33
N ALA A 175 -9.61 5.12 28.06
CA ALA A 175 -9.57 6.34 27.27
C ALA A 175 -8.52 6.27 26.16
N ASP A 176 -8.86 6.90 25.04
CA ASP A 176 -7.98 7.19 23.91
C ASP A 176 -7.18 8.45 24.30
N ASP A 177 -6.00 8.26 24.87
CA ASP A 177 -5.20 9.34 25.47
C ASP A 177 -4.34 10.10 24.43
N ASP A 178 -4.10 9.53 23.25
CA ASP A 178 -3.35 10.15 22.14
C ASP A 178 -4.23 10.50 20.91
N GLY A 179 -5.49 10.10 20.90
CA GLY A 179 -6.51 10.55 19.95
C GLY A 179 -6.56 9.77 18.63
N ASP A 180 -5.93 8.60 18.57
CA ASP A 180 -5.78 7.80 17.35
C ASP A 180 -6.97 6.82 17.10
N THR A 181 -7.94 6.81 18.02
CA THR A 181 -9.16 5.99 18.11
C THR A 181 -9.01 4.60 18.71
N TYR A 182 -7.80 4.17 19.03
CA TYR A 182 -7.54 2.98 19.83
C TYR A 182 -7.48 3.36 21.32
N ILE A 183 -7.64 2.37 22.19
CA ILE A 183 -7.83 2.59 23.64
C ILE A 183 -7.11 1.48 24.38
N ASP A 184 -6.34 1.81 25.41
CA ASP A 184 -5.65 0.87 26.28
C ASP A 184 -4.80 -0.11 25.48
N CYS A 185 -4.87 -1.41 25.78
CA CYS A 185 -4.07 -2.42 25.09
C CYS A 185 -4.46 -2.67 23.63
N ALA A 186 -5.59 -2.10 23.17
CA ALA A 186 -5.92 -2.06 21.73
C ALA A 186 -5.11 -1.02 20.97
N ASP A 187 -4.40 -0.16 21.69
CA ASP A 187 -3.46 0.80 21.13
C ASP A 187 -2.07 0.18 20.92
N ASP A 188 -1.50 0.32 19.72
CA ASP A 188 -0.16 -0.22 19.41
C ASP A 188 0.94 0.51 20.21
N GLY A 189 0.74 1.79 20.53
CA GLY A 189 1.57 2.56 21.45
C GLY A 189 1.64 1.93 22.85
N CYS A 190 0.58 1.22 23.28
CA CYS A 190 0.57 0.43 24.50
C CYS A 190 1.19 -0.96 24.33
N GLY A 191 0.80 -1.71 23.30
CA GLY A 191 1.24 -3.09 23.05
C GLY A 191 2.74 -3.22 22.70
N SER A 192 3.27 -2.25 21.95
CA SER A 192 4.66 -2.24 21.48
C SER A 192 5.64 -1.63 22.49
N ASN A 193 5.15 -1.03 23.59
CA ASN A 193 5.99 -0.28 24.53
C ASN A 193 6.51 -1.15 25.70
N PRO A 194 7.84 -1.39 25.80
CA PRO A 194 8.41 -2.25 26.84
C PRO A 194 8.33 -1.67 28.27
N CYS A 195 7.87 -0.42 28.42
CA CYS A 195 7.62 0.21 29.72
C CYS A 195 6.19 -0.03 30.22
N VAL A 196 5.28 -0.50 29.36
CA VAL A 196 3.91 -0.90 29.69
C VAL A 196 3.93 -2.36 30.14
N THR A 197 3.31 -2.63 31.29
CA THR A 197 3.26 -3.96 31.92
C THR A 197 1.84 -4.47 32.11
N VAL A 198 0.85 -3.61 31.86
CA VAL A 198 -0.58 -3.90 31.97
C VAL A 198 -1.15 -4.59 30.73
N CYS A 199 -0.51 -4.42 29.57
CA CYS A 199 -0.77 -5.15 28.33
C CYS A 199 0.22 -6.31 28.24
N PRO A 200 -0.20 -7.55 28.56
CA PRO A 200 0.62 -8.73 28.31
C PRO A 200 0.90 -8.84 26.81
N HIS A 201 1.87 -9.65 26.41
CA HIS A 201 2.02 -10.00 25.00
C HIS A 201 1.59 -11.45 24.82
N GLU A 202 1.02 -11.73 23.66
CA GLU A 202 0.66 -13.08 23.28
C GLU A 202 1.87 -14.03 23.33
N THR A 203 1.57 -15.28 23.65
CA THR A 203 2.55 -16.35 23.73
C THR A 203 2.11 -17.54 22.89
N PRO A 204 3.04 -18.39 22.44
CA PRO A 204 2.66 -19.62 21.73
C PRO A 204 1.71 -20.56 22.49
N ALA A 205 1.51 -20.35 23.79
CA ALA A 205 0.59 -21.12 24.61
C ALA A 205 -0.81 -20.49 24.75
N THR A 206 -0.94 -19.19 24.52
CA THR A 206 -2.18 -18.40 24.64
C THR A 206 -2.88 -18.23 23.29
N CYS A 207 -2.12 -18.24 22.19
CA CYS A 207 -2.60 -18.18 20.78
C CYS A 207 -3.48 -19.36 20.29
N GLY A 208 -4.23 -20.02 21.15
CA GLY A 208 -5.20 -21.06 20.80
C GLY A 208 -6.08 -21.47 21.98
N ASP A 209 -6.22 -20.60 22.97
CA ASP A 209 -6.96 -20.85 24.21
C ASP A 209 -8.35 -20.18 24.25
N GLY A 210 -8.66 -19.35 23.26
CA GLY A 210 -9.95 -18.67 23.12
C GLY A 210 -10.01 -17.30 23.79
N ALA A 211 -8.88 -16.78 24.28
CA ALA A 211 -8.77 -15.46 24.87
C ALA A 211 -7.96 -14.51 23.98
N ASP A 212 -8.20 -13.23 24.21
CA ASP A 212 -7.39 -12.09 23.82
C ASP A 212 -6.55 -11.79 25.07
N ASP A 213 -5.33 -12.34 25.14
CA ASP A 213 -4.50 -12.30 26.34
C ASP A 213 -3.62 -11.04 26.40
N ASP A 214 -3.39 -10.34 25.29
CA ASP A 214 -2.73 -9.03 25.27
C ASP A 214 -3.69 -7.84 25.38
N GLY A 215 -4.97 -8.06 25.08
CA GLY A 215 -6.04 -7.08 25.22
C GLY A 215 -6.20 -6.17 24.00
N ASP A 216 -5.67 -6.56 22.84
CA ASP A 216 -5.67 -5.73 21.63
C ASP A 216 -6.99 -5.76 20.84
N GLY A 217 -7.94 -6.59 21.28
CA GLY A 217 -9.24 -6.80 20.65
C GLY A 217 -9.25 -7.93 19.63
N HIS A 218 -8.12 -8.58 19.41
CA HIS A 218 -7.95 -9.77 18.58
C HIS A 218 -7.62 -10.97 19.46
N ALA A 219 -8.01 -12.17 19.02
CA ALA A 219 -7.83 -13.39 19.83
C ALA A 219 -7.28 -14.53 18.99
N ASP A 220 -6.41 -15.34 19.61
CA ASP A 220 -5.84 -16.55 19.02
C ASP A 220 -5.28 -16.32 17.61
N CYS A 221 -5.87 -16.91 16.56
CA CYS A 221 -5.33 -16.84 15.21
C CYS A 221 -5.90 -15.69 14.38
N ASP A 222 -6.91 -15.01 14.92
CA ASP A 222 -7.41 -13.75 14.37
C ASP A 222 -6.54 -12.57 14.83
N ASP A 223 -5.62 -12.83 15.76
CA ASP A 223 -4.60 -11.93 16.28
C ASP A 223 -3.32 -11.97 15.44
N TRP A 224 -2.75 -10.78 15.22
CA TRP A 224 -1.58 -10.57 14.40
C TRP A 224 -0.28 -11.07 15.05
N ASP A 225 -0.12 -10.88 16.35
CA ASP A 225 1.01 -11.34 17.14
C ASP A 225 1.08 -12.87 17.13
N CYS A 226 -0.09 -13.51 17.20
CA CYS A 226 -0.20 -14.96 17.12
C CYS A 226 -0.06 -15.52 15.69
N SER A 227 -0.69 -14.90 14.69
CA SER A 227 -0.66 -15.40 13.30
C SER A 227 0.72 -15.24 12.64
N ARG A 228 1.55 -14.32 13.14
CA ARG A 228 2.91 -14.06 12.62
C ARG A 228 4.03 -14.68 13.45
N ASP A 229 3.76 -15.18 14.65
CA ASP A 229 4.79 -15.86 15.44
C ASP A 229 5.07 -17.28 14.91
N PRO A 230 6.25 -17.57 14.32
CA PRO A 230 6.59 -18.89 13.80
C PRO A 230 6.70 -19.99 14.86
N ARG A 231 6.61 -19.63 16.15
CA ARG A 231 6.57 -20.57 17.28
C ARG A 231 5.14 -21.03 17.58
N VAL A 232 4.12 -20.28 17.13
CA VAL A 232 2.70 -20.64 17.26
C VAL A 232 2.39 -21.73 16.25
N THR A 233 2.02 -22.91 16.75
CA THR A 233 1.57 -24.04 15.92
C THR A 233 0.06 -24.27 16.03
N ALA A 234 -0.61 -23.53 16.91
CA ALA A 234 -2.06 -23.57 17.11
C ALA A 234 -2.80 -22.97 15.90
N CYS A 235 -2.23 -21.93 15.28
CA CYS A 235 -2.68 -21.35 14.02
C CYS A 235 -2.32 -22.19 12.79
N ALA A 236 -1.96 -23.45 12.99
CA ALA A 236 -1.98 -24.43 11.92
C ALA A 236 -3.40 -24.50 11.36
N CYS A 237 -3.49 -24.17 10.08
CA CYS A 237 -4.69 -24.10 9.29
C CYS A 237 -5.81 -25.02 9.78
N PRO A 238 -6.95 -24.48 10.27
CA PRO A 238 -8.06 -25.31 10.71
C PRO A 238 -8.51 -26.21 9.56
N ALA A 239 -9.09 -27.37 9.89
CA ALA A 239 -9.54 -28.31 8.88
C ALA A 239 -10.60 -27.66 7.96
N GLY A 240 -10.18 -27.27 6.76
CA GLY A 240 -10.98 -26.53 5.78
C GLY A 240 -10.65 -25.04 5.65
N GLY A 241 -9.55 -24.55 6.22
CA GLY A 241 -9.07 -23.18 6.01
C GLY A 241 -8.17 -23.03 4.77
N GLU A 242 -8.08 -21.79 4.28
CA GLU A 242 -7.33 -21.38 3.08
C GLU A 242 -5.85 -21.09 3.37
N CYS A 243 -5.16 -22.08 3.94
CA CYS A 243 -3.82 -21.90 4.51
C CYS A 243 -2.97 -23.17 4.41
N THR A 244 -3.16 -23.91 3.32
CA THR A 244 -2.29 -25.02 2.89
C THR A 244 -2.02 -24.89 1.40
N ASP A 245 -0.90 -25.41 0.89
CA ASP A 245 -0.64 -25.38 -0.57
C ASP A 245 -1.81 -25.94 -1.39
N ALA A 246 -2.51 -26.94 -0.85
CA ALA A 246 -3.67 -27.54 -1.51
C ALA A 246 -4.94 -26.67 -1.46
N ALA A 247 -5.08 -25.82 -0.43
CA ALA A 247 -6.19 -24.90 -0.30
C ALA A 247 -5.93 -23.63 -1.14
N CYS A 248 -4.71 -23.10 -1.07
CA CYS A 248 -4.22 -21.94 -1.81
C CYS A 248 -4.04 -22.17 -3.32
N SER A 249 -4.57 -23.27 -3.86
CA SER A 249 -4.45 -23.64 -5.27
C SER A 249 -5.65 -24.47 -5.77
N ASN A 250 -6.80 -24.40 -5.12
CA ASN A 250 -7.98 -25.20 -5.48
C ASN A 250 -9.13 -24.39 -6.12
N THR A 251 -8.96 -23.10 -6.39
CA THR A 251 -9.96 -22.20 -6.98
C THR A 251 -11.24 -22.05 -6.15
N THR A 252 -11.14 -22.32 -4.86
CA THR A 252 -12.25 -22.29 -3.91
C THR A 252 -11.84 -21.40 -2.75
N ASP A 253 -12.74 -20.48 -2.41
CA ASP A 253 -12.72 -19.75 -1.14
C ASP A 253 -13.05 -20.77 -0.03
N ASP A 254 -12.01 -21.40 0.54
CA ASP A 254 -12.12 -22.51 1.48
C ASP A 254 -12.54 -22.01 2.87
N ASP A 255 -12.13 -20.80 3.24
CA ASP A 255 -12.47 -20.19 4.53
C ASP A 255 -13.70 -19.24 4.48
N ALA A 256 -14.25 -19.00 3.28
CA ALA A 256 -15.41 -18.18 2.99
C ALA A 256 -15.25 -16.69 3.32
N ASN A 257 -14.03 -16.16 3.27
CA ASN A 257 -13.72 -14.75 3.55
C ASN A 257 -13.88 -13.84 2.30
N GLY A 258 -14.14 -14.42 1.12
CA GLY A 258 -14.32 -13.70 -0.14
C GLY A 258 -13.06 -13.58 -1.00
N HIS A 259 -11.94 -14.13 -0.54
CA HIS A 259 -10.67 -14.24 -1.25
C HIS A 259 -10.43 -15.70 -1.67
N ILE A 260 -9.64 -15.92 -2.73
CA ILE A 260 -9.45 -17.25 -3.33
C ILE A 260 -7.99 -17.45 -3.69
N ASP A 261 -7.47 -18.63 -3.39
CA ASP A 261 -6.10 -19.09 -3.63
C ASP A 261 -5.07 -18.04 -3.19
N CYS A 262 -4.11 -17.72 -4.06
CA CYS A 262 -3.08 -16.71 -3.78
C CYS A 262 -3.59 -15.26 -3.76
N ASP A 263 -4.87 -15.01 -4.00
CA ASP A 263 -5.47 -13.70 -3.73
C ASP A 263 -5.96 -13.59 -2.26
N ASP A 264 -5.85 -14.68 -1.49
CA ASP A 264 -6.13 -14.75 -0.05
C ASP A 264 -4.90 -14.38 0.81
N PHE A 265 -5.12 -13.56 1.83
CA PHE A 265 -4.07 -13.16 2.78
C PHE A 265 -3.53 -14.34 3.60
N ASN A 266 -4.35 -15.35 3.90
CA ASN A 266 -3.96 -16.58 4.57
C ASN A 266 -3.01 -17.44 3.72
N CYS A 267 -3.01 -17.22 2.40
CA CYS A 267 -2.08 -17.82 1.46
C CYS A 267 -0.83 -16.95 1.24
N LEU A 268 -0.99 -15.64 1.06
CA LEU A 268 0.11 -14.71 0.78
C LEU A 268 1.02 -14.41 1.97
N ARG A 269 0.47 -14.43 3.19
CA ARG A 269 1.21 -14.05 4.41
C ARG A 269 1.67 -15.23 5.25
N ASN A 270 1.35 -16.45 4.80
CA ASN A 270 1.76 -17.67 5.47
C ASN A 270 3.06 -18.20 4.86
N GLY A 271 4.16 -18.06 5.62
CA GLY A 271 5.49 -18.51 5.19
C GLY A 271 5.66 -20.03 5.05
N HIS A 272 4.62 -20.83 5.34
CA HIS A 272 4.57 -22.26 5.04
C HIS A 272 3.93 -22.59 3.69
N ILE A 273 3.35 -21.59 3.01
CA ILE A 273 2.75 -21.73 1.68
C ILE A 273 3.81 -21.44 0.63
N THR A 274 4.08 -22.45 -0.20
CA THR A 274 5.07 -22.37 -1.27
C THR A 274 4.42 -22.06 -2.61
N VAL A 275 3.13 -22.36 -2.76
CA VAL A 275 2.40 -22.18 -4.03
C VAL A 275 2.12 -20.71 -4.43
N CYS A 276 2.37 -19.74 -3.53
CA CYS A 276 2.14 -18.31 -3.82
C CYS A 276 3.44 -17.49 -3.92
N GLY A 277 4.60 -18.13 -3.83
CA GLY A 277 5.88 -17.44 -3.63
C GLY A 277 6.86 -17.52 -4.80
N GLY A 278 6.71 -16.69 -5.84
CA GLY A 278 7.83 -16.34 -6.74
C GLY A 278 7.62 -16.61 -8.22
N GLU A 279 6.68 -17.48 -8.58
CA GLU A 279 6.47 -17.90 -9.98
C GLU A 279 5.02 -17.66 -10.46
N ASN A 280 4.59 -16.40 -10.48
CA ASN A 280 3.19 -16.03 -10.79
C ASN A 280 3.03 -14.85 -11.77
N ASN A 281 4.11 -14.50 -12.48
CA ASN A 281 4.10 -13.47 -13.53
C ASN A 281 4.78 -13.99 -14.80
N ASP A 282 4.52 -13.35 -15.95
CA ASP A 282 5.04 -13.79 -17.25
C ASP A 282 6.56 -13.90 -17.35
N THR A 283 7.29 -13.15 -16.52
CA THR A 283 8.76 -13.18 -16.50
C THR A 283 9.29 -14.39 -15.75
N ALA A 284 8.69 -14.73 -14.61
CA ALA A 284 9.05 -15.92 -13.84
C ALA A 284 8.58 -17.20 -14.54
N CYS A 285 7.33 -17.20 -15.04
CA CYS A 285 6.70 -18.35 -15.69
C CYS A 285 7.18 -18.68 -17.12
N GLY A 286 8.24 -18.03 -17.59
CA GLY A 286 8.78 -18.20 -18.93
C GLY A 286 10.31 -18.22 -19.00
N ASN A 287 11.00 -18.31 -17.86
CA ASN A 287 12.45 -18.17 -17.79
C ASN A 287 13.21 -19.51 -17.68
N GLY A 288 12.52 -20.65 -17.57
CA GLY A 288 13.17 -21.96 -17.49
C GLY A 288 13.60 -22.36 -16.07
N LEU A 289 13.22 -21.61 -15.05
CA LEU A 289 13.62 -21.81 -13.65
C LEU A 289 12.40 -22.16 -12.80
N ASP A 290 12.69 -22.88 -11.71
CA ASP A 290 11.78 -23.13 -10.60
C ASP A 290 12.06 -22.01 -9.59
N ASP A 291 11.37 -20.88 -9.75
CA ASP A 291 11.67 -19.63 -9.03
C ASP A 291 11.12 -19.66 -7.59
N ASP A 292 10.10 -20.49 -7.34
CA ASP A 292 9.50 -20.70 -6.02
C ASP A 292 10.09 -21.92 -5.26
N GLY A 293 10.90 -22.74 -5.93
CA GLY A 293 11.63 -23.86 -5.36
C GLY A 293 10.75 -25.08 -5.05
N ASN A 294 9.56 -25.17 -5.63
CA ASN A 294 8.57 -26.22 -5.34
C ASN A 294 8.80 -27.51 -6.15
N GLY A 295 9.78 -27.51 -7.07
CA GLY A 295 10.17 -28.64 -7.92
C GLY A 295 9.47 -28.69 -9.29
N PHE A 296 8.64 -27.70 -9.61
CA PHE A 296 8.02 -27.47 -10.90
C PHE A 296 8.54 -26.14 -11.48
N ALA A 297 8.51 -26.00 -12.80
CA ALA A 297 9.10 -24.83 -13.47
C ALA A 297 8.25 -24.42 -14.67
N ASP A 298 8.13 -23.12 -14.84
CA ASP A 298 7.32 -22.39 -15.81
C ASP A 298 5.88 -22.92 -15.86
N CYS A 299 5.34 -23.15 -17.05
CA CYS A 299 3.99 -23.66 -17.27
C CYS A 299 3.75 -25.11 -16.80
N ASN A 300 4.77 -25.79 -16.28
CA ASN A 300 4.57 -27.04 -15.55
C ASN A 300 4.26 -26.79 -14.07
N ASP A 301 4.46 -25.57 -13.60
CA ASP A 301 4.08 -25.06 -12.29
C ASP A 301 2.59 -24.71 -12.24
N TYR A 302 1.95 -24.97 -11.10
CA TYR A 302 0.55 -24.60 -10.88
C TYR A 302 0.39 -23.08 -10.80
N SER A 303 1.30 -22.42 -10.10
CA SER A 303 1.38 -20.97 -9.90
C SER A 303 1.37 -20.23 -11.24
N CYS A 304 2.00 -20.80 -12.26
CA CYS A 304 2.02 -20.28 -13.62
C CYS A 304 0.86 -20.74 -14.49
N SER A 305 0.54 -22.04 -14.49
CA SER A 305 -0.48 -22.60 -15.38
C SER A 305 -1.92 -22.23 -15.00
N ARG A 306 -2.11 -21.71 -13.79
CA ARG A 306 -3.43 -21.40 -13.22
C ARG A 306 -3.61 -19.94 -12.83
N SER A 307 -2.53 -19.14 -12.86
CA SER A 307 -2.63 -17.71 -12.69
C SER A 307 -3.39 -17.07 -13.85
N LEU A 308 -4.38 -16.24 -13.52
CA LEU A 308 -5.13 -15.45 -14.50
C LEU A 308 -4.31 -14.29 -15.09
N TRP A 309 -3.13 -14.03 -14.54
CA TRP A 309 -2.25 -12.92 -14.87
C TRP A 309 -1.00 -13.37 -15.65
N VAL A 310 -0.82 -14.69 -15.82
CA VAL A 310 0.26 -15.32 -16.58
C VAL A 310 -0.26 -15.69 -17.97
N THR A 311 0.14 -14.93 -18.97
CA THR A 311 -0.20 -15.14 -20.38
C THR A 311 0.78 -16.07 -21.11
N VAL A 312 2.02 -16.19 -20.63
CA VAL A 312 3.07 -17.00 -21.27
C VAL A 312 2.75 -18.50 -21.33
N CYS A 313 1.85 -18.98 -20.47
CA CYS A 313 1.41 -20.38 -20.41
C CYS A 313 0.12 -20.67 -21.17
N CYS A 314 -0.55 -19.65 -21.72
CA CYS A 314 -1.74 -19.78 -22.53
C CYS A 314 -1.38 -19.99 -24.02
N GLY A 315 -0.86 -21.19 -24.35
CA GLY A 315 -0.45 -21.57 -25.72
C GLY A 315 -0.86 -22.98 -26.12
#